data_AF-A0A170XAE7-F1
#
_entry.id   AF-A0A170XAE7-F1
#
_cell.length_a   1.000
_cell.length_b   1.000
_cell.length_c   1.000
_cell.angle_alpha   90.00
_cell.angle_beta   90.00
_cell.angle_gamma   90.00
#
_symmetry.space_group_name_H-M   'P 1'
#
loop_
_entity.id
_entity.type
_entity.pdbx_description
1 polymer ?
#
loop_
_entity_poly.entity_id
_entity_poly.type
_entity_poly.pdbx_seq_one_letter_code
_entity_poly.pdbx_strand_id
1 'polypeptide(L)'
;MILLEINNRIVEDTLTVKFKNALAGHKPESIDITIADFDGVLFHISNVGGDKNKVRTSISLKFYKQLQEHGADELLKREYGPYLTEPEDGYNVSVLVDLEKVPSDWEE
;
A
#
# COMPACT_ATOMS: atom_id res chain seq x y z
N MET A 1 -12.15 22.39 6.27
CA MET A 1 -11.17 21.62 7.05
C MET A 1 -10.01 22.55 7.35
N ILE A 2 -9.64 22.75 8.63
CA ILE A 2 -8.55 23.65 9.02
C ILE A 2 -7.23 22.89 9.15
N LEU A 3 -7.28 21.67 9.69
CA LEU A 3 -6.15 20.74 9.75
C LEU A 3 -6.17 19.82 8.53
N LEU A 4 -5.00 19.43 8.04
CA LEU A 4 -4.87 18.43 6.98
C LEU A 4 -5.13 17.03 7.54
N GLU A 5 -5.74 16.19 6.72
CA GLU A 5 -5.85 14.75 6.99
C GLU A 5 -4.46 14.11 6.81
N ILE A 6 -4.16 13.12 7.64
CA ILE A 6 -2.87 12.41 7.63
C ILE A 6 -2.92 11.25 6.62
N ASN A 7 -4.09 10.67 6.40
CA ASN A 7 -4.29 9.48 5.59
C ASN A 7 -4.47 9.86 4.11
N ASN A 8 -3.92 9.05 3.22
CA ASN A 8 -4.23 9.17 1.80
C ASN A 8 -5.58 8.50 1.52
N ARG A 9 -6.61 9.33 1.38
CA ARG A 9 -7.98 8.86 1.14
C ARG A 9 -8.13 7.99 -0.10
N ILE A 10 -7.36 8.25 -1.17
CA ILE A 10 -7.46 7.47 -2.40
C ILE A 10 -6.91 6.05 -2.18
N VAL A 11 -5.80 5.92 -1.47
CA VAL A 11 -5.23 4.61 -1.11
C VAL A 11 -6.20 3.84 -0.22
N GLU A 12 -6.75 4.49 0.82
CA GLU A 12 -7.68 3.89 1.78
C GLU A 12 -8.98 3.42 1.10
N ASP A 13 -9.63 4.30 0.33
CA ASP A 13 -10.87 3.98 -0.39
C ASP A 13 -10.64 2.83 -1.39
N THR A 14 -9.51 2.85 -2.10
CA THR A 14 -9.16 1.81 -3.07
C THR A 14 -9.01 0.44 -2.41
N LEU A 15 -8.22 0.36 -1.33
CA LEU A 15 -7.97 -0.90 -0.63
C LEU A 15 -9.24 -1.41 0.06
N THR A 16 -10.03 -0.52 0.66
CA THR A 16 -11.32 -0.84 1.28
C THR A 16 -12.28 -1.50 0.30
N VAL A 17 -12.39 -0.98 -0.93
CA VAL A 17 -13.23 -1.60 -1.97
C VAL A 17 -12.72 -2.98 -2.33
N LYS A 18 -11.40 -3.18 -2.45
CA LYS A 18 -10.81 -4.49 -2.75
C LYS A 18 -11.04 -5.51 -1.64
N PHE A 19 -10.90 -5.12 -0.37
CA PHE A 19 -11.17 -5.99 0.76
C PHE A 19 -12.65 -6.36 0.88
N LYS A 20 -13.56 -5.39 0.77
CA LYS A 20 -15.01 -5.66 0.79
C LYS A 20 -15.42 -6.63 -0.34
N ASN A 21 -14.89 -6.43 -1.54
CA ASN A 21 -15.18 -7.32 -2.67
C ASN A 21 -14.63 -8.73 -2.45
N ALA A 22 -13.42 -8.86 -1.90
CA ALA A 22 -12.83 -10.15 -1.58
C ALA A 22 -13.63 -10.90 -0.51
N LEU A 23 -14.01 -10.22 0.58
CA LEU A 23 -14.80 -10.80 1.67
C LEU A 23 -16.22 -11.19 1.24
N ALA A 24 -16.81 -10.45 0.29
CA ALA A 24 -18.10 -10.81 -0.31
C ALA A 24 -18.02 -11.98 -1.30
N GLY A 25 -16.83 -12.52 -1.57
CA GLY A 25 -16.62 -13.60 -2.54
C GLY A 25 -16.78 -13.17 -3.99
N HIS A 26 -16.64 -11.87 -4.29
CA HIS A 26 -16.65 -11.38 -5.66
C HIS A 26 -15.36 -11.74 -6.39
N LYS A 27 -15.45 -11.80 -7.72
CA LYS A 27 -14.28 -12.09 -8.54
C LYS A 27 -13.24 -10.97 -8.40
N PRO A 28 -11.97 -11.28 -8.12
CA PRO A 28 -10.90 -10.29 -8.03
C PRO A 28 -10.76 -9.49 -9.33
N GLU A 29 -10.71 -8.17 -9.20
CA GLU A 29 -10.57 -7.24 -10.31
C GLU A 29 -9.16 -6.69 -10.40
N SER A 30 -8.66 -6.56 -11.62
CA SER A 30 -7.35 -5.96 -11.87
C SER A 30 -7.30 -4.53 -11.34
N ILE A 31 -6.15 -4.12 -10.85
CA ILE A 31 -5.87 -2.74 -10.45
C ILE A 31 -4.46 -2.35 -10.89
N ASP A 32 -4.36 -1.13 -11.37
CA ASP A 32 -3.13 -0.45 -11.76
C ASP A 32 -3.42 1.05 -11.72
N ILE A 33 -3.04 1.70 -10.62
CA ILE A 33 -3.26 3.14 -10.40
C ILE A 33 -2.03 3.80 -9.77
N THR A 34 -1.75 5.02 -10.20
CA THR A 34 -0.71 5.88 -9.63
C THR A 34 -1.36 7.09 -8.96
N ILE A 35 -0.98 7.36 -7.72
CA ILE A 35 -1.56 8.40 -6.88
C ILE A 35 -0.42 9.31 -6.40
N ALA A 36 -0.62 10.62 -6.44
CA ALA A 36 0.32 11.58 -5.88
C ALA A 36 -0.13 12.04 -4.49
N ASP A 37 0.83 12.41 -3.65
CA ASP A 37 0.60 13.03 -2.35
C ASP A 37 1.53 14.25 -2.17
N PHE A 38 1.43 14.92 -1.02
CA PHE A 38 2.28 16.06 -0.66
C PHE A 38 3.77 15.70 -0.68
N ASP A 39 4.62 16.73 -0.76
CA ASP A 39 6.09 16.63 -0.78
C ASP A 39 6.66 15.80 -1.96
N GLY A 40 5.87 15.62 -3.01
CA GLY A 40 6.27 14.89 -4.21
C GLY A 40 6.35 13.38 -4.00
N VAL A 41 5.57 12.86 -3.04
CA VAL A 41 5.37 11.42 -2.83
C VAL A 41 4.50 10.85 -3.93
N LEU A 42 4.85 9.65 -4.38
CA LEU A 42 4.07 8.88 -5.34
C LEU A 42 3.75 7.50 -4.78
N PHE A 43 2.48 7.13 -4.82
CA PHE A 43 1.98 5.80 -4.56
C PHE A 43 1.65 5.10 -5.88
N HIS A 44 1.82 3.79 -5.90
CA HIS A 44 1.42 2.93 -6.99
C HIS A 44 0.76 1.67 -6.44
N ILE A 45 -0.49 1.43 -6.83
CA ILE A 45 -1.26 0.26 -6.43
C ILE A 45 -1.47 -0.61 -7.65
N SER A 46 -0.87 -1.80 -7.64
CA SER A 46 -0.88 -2.71 -8.79
C SER A 46 -0.99 -4.18 -8.37
N ASN A 47 -1.37 -5.05 -9.31
CA ASN A 47 -1.33 -6.49 -9.11
C ASN A 47 0.04 -7.09 -9.48
N VAL A 48 0.62 -7.87 -8.58
CA VAL A 48 1.95 -8.48 -8.81
C VAL A 48 1.83 -9.66 -9.78
N GLY A 49 2.57 -9.60 -10.90
CA GLY A 49 2.64 -10.72 -11.86
C GLY A 49 1.29 -11.07 -12.51
N GLY A 50 0.33 -10.14 -12.53
CA GLY A 50 -1.02 -10.36 -13.04
C GLY A 50 -1.95 -11.15 -12.09
N ASP A 51 -1.48 -11.47 -10.88
CA ASP A 51 -2.29 -12.12 -9.85
C ASP A 51 -3.24 -11.11 -9.20
N LYS A 52 -4.53 -11.21 -9.53
CA LYS A 52 -5.57 -10.28 -9.07
C LYS A 52 -5.87 -10.40 -7.57
N ASN A 53 -5.46 -11.50 -6.94
CA ASN A 53 -5.58 -11.68 -5.49
C ASN A 53 -4.49 -10.93 -4.74
N LYS A 54 -3.40 -10.56 -5.39
CA LYS A 54 -2.28 -9.89 -4.74
C LYS A 54 -2.28 -8.42 -5.11
N VAL A 55 -2.52 -7.57 -4.12
CA VAL A 55 -2.49 -6.12 -4.29
C VAL A 55 -1.21 -5.61 -3.66
N ARG A 56 -0.34 -5.02 -4.47
CA ARG A 56 0.89 -4.35 -4.03
C ARG A 56 0.66 -2.85 -4.01
N THR A 57 0.99 -2.23 -2.88
CA THR A 57 1.05 -0.78 -2.73
C THR A 57 2.50 -0.38 -2.52
N SER A 58 3.04 0.35 -3.48
CA SER A 58 4.41 0.87 -3.49
C SER A 58 4.40 2.37 -3.24
N ILE A 59 5.41 2.88 -2.54
CA ILE A 59 5.60 4.31 -2.26
C ILE A 59 7.00 4.75 -2.67
N SER A 60 7.07 5.91 -3.32
CA SER A 60 8.30 6.57 -3.76
C SER A 60 8.42 7.94 -3.10
N LEU A 61 9.55 8.15 -2.42
CA LEU A 61 9.93 9.40 -1.77
C LEU A 61 11.36 9.77 -2.18
N LYS A 62 11.54 10.99 -2.66
CA LYS A 62 12.86 11.48 -3.13
C LYS A 62 13.95 11.45 -2.04
N PHE A 63 13.55 11.60 -0.78
CA PHE A 63 14.43 11.69 0.38
C PHE A 63 14.43 10.41 1.25
N TYR A 64 13.93 9.28 0.73
CA TYR A 64 13.84 8.04 1.52
C TYR A 64 15.18 7.59 2.13
N LYS A 65 16.29 7.76 1.39
CA LYS A 65 17.63 7.41 1.89
C LYS A 65 17.99 8.10 3.21
N GLN A 66 17.60 9.37 3.36
CA GLN A 66 17.86 10.12 4.59
C GLN A 66 17.02 9.57 5.75
N LEU A 67 15.79 9.12 5.48
CA LEU A 67 14.94 8.47 6.48
C LEU A 67 15.51 7.10 6.90
N GLN A 68 16.08 6.34 5.96
CA GLN A 68 16.72 5.06 6.25
C GLN A 68 17.91 5.22 7.21
N GLU A 69 18.72 6.28 7.06
CA GLU A 69 19.82 6.60 7.98
C GLU A 69 19.36 6.84 9.42
N HIS A 70 18.07 7.18 9.60
CA HIS A 70 17.44 7.39 10.91
C HIS A 70 16.54 6.22 11.35
N GLY A 71 16.68 5.03 10.75
CA GLY A 71 15.99 3.82 11.19
C GLY A 71 14.58 3.61 10.62
N ALA A 72 14.24 4.25 9.49
CA ALA A 72 12.93 4.04 8.85
C ALA A 72 12.64 2.57 8.53
N ASP A 73 13.64 1.81 8.09
CA ASP A 73 13.46 0.39 7.76
C ASP A 73 13.08 -0.46 9.00
N GLU A 74 13.59 -0.11 10.19
CA GLU A 74 13.24 -0.81 11.43
C GLU A 74 11.81 -0.51 11.85
N LEU A 75 11.38 0.75 11.72
CA LEU A 75 10.01 1.17 11.95
C LEU A 75 9.05 0.43 11.02
N LEU A 76 9.33 0.44 9.72
CA LEU A 76 8.48 -0.21 8.71
C LEU A 76 8.35 -1.71 8.96
N LYS A 77 9.45 -2.39 9.34
CA LYS A 77 9.42 -3.81 9.71
C LYS A 77 8.56 -4.08 10.93
N ARG A 78 8.53 -3.16 11.90
CA ARG A 78 7.69 -3.29 13.09
C ARG A 78 6.21 -3.12 12.75
N GLU A 79 5.86 -2.14 11.94
CA GLU A 79 4.45 -1.83 11.62
C GLU A 79 3.87 -2.77 10.56
N TYR A 80 4.59 -3.00 9.47
CA TYR A 80 4.07 -3.76 8.32
C TYR A 80 4.58 -5.20 8.25
N GLY A 81 5.63 -5.57 8.99
CA GLY A 81 6.16 -6.93 9.17
C GLY A 81 5.86 -7.93 8.05
N PRO A 82 4.80 -8.75 8.18
CA PRO A 82 4.46 -9.82 7.24
C PRO A 82 3.98 -9.33 5.86
N TYR A 83 3.55 -8.07 5.75
CA TYR A 83 3.07 -7.46 4.52
C TYR A 83 4.19 -6.79 3.72
N LEU A 84 5.37 -6.56 4.30
CA LEU A 84 6.50 -6.00 3.55
C LEU A 84 7.00 -6.99 2.51
N THR A 85 7.27 -6.47 1.31
CA THR A 85 7.85 -7.23 0.20
C THR A 85 9.04 -6.48 -0.39
N GLU A 86 9.75 -7.11 -1.32
CA GLU A 86 10.75 -6.42 -2.12
C GLU A 86 10.15 -5.19 -2.81
N PRO A 87 10.81 -4.01 -2.72
CA PRO A 87 10.34 -2.79 -3.36
C PRO A 87 10.18 -2.95 -4.87
N GLU A 88 9.13 -2.36 -5.40
CA GLU A 88 8.93 -2.23 -6.84
C GLU A 88 10.01 -1.34 -7.47
N ASP A 89 10.42 -1.67 -8.70
CA ASP A 89 11.38 -0.88 -9.46
C ASP A 89 10.94 0.59 -9.57
N GLY A 90 11.79 1.51 -9.09
CA GLY A 90 11.51 2.95 -9.05
C GLY A 90 10.77 3.44 -7.80
N TYR A 91 10.45 2.53 -6.87
CA TYR A 91 9.84 2.82 -5.57
C TYR A 91 10.79 2.46 -4.44
N ASN A 92 10.49 2.97 -3.24
CA ASN A 92 11.35 2.81 -2.07
C ASN A 92 10.88 1.69 -1.15
N VAL A 93 9.57 1.57 -0.96
CA VAL A 93 8.93 0.60 -0.08
C VAL A 93 7.72 0.02 -0.79
N SER A 94 7.51 -1.28 -0.65
CA SER A 94 6.32 -1.95 -1.17
C SER A 94 5.72 -2.86 -0.11
N VAL A 95 4.40 -2.79 -0.01
CA VAL A 95 3.57 -3.63 0.85
C VAL A 95 2.70 -4.50 -0.04
N LEU A 96 2.61 -5.79 0.26
CA LEU A 96 1.82 -6.77 -0.46
C LEU A 96 0.72 -7.30 0.45
N VAL A 97 -0.53 -7.20 -0.01
CA VAL A 97 -1.67 -7.80 0.66
C VAL A 97 -2.27 -8.88 -0.22
N ASP A 98 -2.52 -10.03 0.39
CA ASP A 98 -3.21 -11.16 -0.22
C ASP A 98 -4.71 -11.10 0.13
N LEU A 99 -5.55 -10.90 -0.89
CA LEU A 99 -6.99 -10.80 -0.76
C LEU A 99 -7.65 -12.12 -0.32
N GLU A 100 -6.94 -13.25 -0.40
CA GLU A 100 -7.43 -14.52 0.14
C GLU A 100 -7.21 -14.64 1.66
N LYS A 101 -6.38 -13.77 2.24
CA LYS A 101 -5.97 -13.78 3.65
C LYS A 101 -6.19 -12.43 4.32
N VAL A 102 -7.31 -11.77 4.00
CA VAL A 102 -7.71 -10.53 4.67
C VAL A 102 -8.04 -10.85 6.13
N PRO A 103 -7.38 -10.20 7.10
CA PRO A 103 -7.63 -10.46 8.50
C PRO A 103 -9.00 -9.89 8.93
N SER A 104 -9.56 -10.39 10.02
CA SER A 104 -10.92 -10.04 10.46
C SER A 104 -11.06 -8.60 10.97
N ASP A 105 -9.95 -7.97 11.34
CA ASP A 105 -9.79 -6.62 11.89
C ASP A 105 -9.33 -5.60 10.83
N TRP A 106 -9.52 -5.87 9.54
CA TRP A 106 -9.05 -5.02 8.44
C TRP A 106 -9.65 -3.58 8.41
N GLU A 107 -10.72 -3.31 9.17
CA GLU A 107 -11.35 -1.98 9.28
C GLU A 107 -10.71 -1.09 10.37
N GLU A 108 -9.88 -1.66 11.26
CA GLU A 108 -9.14 -0.94 12.30
C GLU A 108 -7.73 -0.52 11.84
#